data_AF-A0A080YX19-F1
#
_entry.id   AF-A0A080YX19-F1
#
_cell.length_a   1.000
_cell.length_b   1.000
_cell.length_c   1.000
_cell.angle_alpha   90.00
_cell.angle_beta   90.00
_cell.angle_gamma   90.00
#
_symmetry.space_group_name_H-M   'P 1'
#
loop_
_entity.id
_entity.type
_entity.pdbx_description
1 polymer ?
#
loop_
_entity_poly.entity_id
_entity_poly.type
_entity_poly.pdbx_seq_one_letter_code
_entity_poly.pdbx_strand_id
1 'polypeptide(L)'
;METIPDFLMPEKWYDIKVLKSGKDAATAMTYRTHYDATVKAFTALGMHSKAKTHAARGSGARMAKVAGATESQIRRLGRWNTSAMEGCYLSALPR
;
A
#
# COMPACT_ATOMS: atom_id res chain seq x y z
N MET A 1 -6.29 23.80 -1.67
CA MET A 1 -7.04 22.54 -1.89
C MET A 1 -6.43 21.89 -3.11
N GLU A 2 -6.19 20.57 -3.09
CA GLU A 2 -5.67 19.85 -4.26
C GLU A 2 -6.76 19.75 -5.34
N THR A 3 -6.37 19.76 -6.61
CA THR A 3 -7.28 19.54 -7.74
C THR A 3 -7.52 18.05 -7.94
N ILE A 4 -8.76 17.66 -8.24
CA ILE A 4 -9.08 16.27 -8.60
C ILE A 4 -8.39 15.93 -9.93
N PRO A 5 -7.67 14.79 -10.03
CA PRO A 5 -7.07 14.35 -11.29
C PRO A 5 -8.09 14.18 -12.41
N ASP A 6 -7.67 14.47 -13.64
CA ASP A 6 -8.42 14.09 -14.83
C ASP A 6 -8.20 12.60 -15.12
N PHE A 7 -9.24 11.80 -14.91
CA PHE A 7 -9.21 10.35 -15.10
C PHE A 7 -9.57 9.89 -16.52
N LEU A 8 -9.84 10.81 -17.46
CA LEU A 8 -10.25 10.46 -18.83
C LEU A 8 -9.12 9.83 -19.64
N MET A 9 -7.87 10.20 -19.37
CA MET A 9 -6.68 9.74 -20.11
C MET A 9 -5.58 9.33 -19.14
N PRO A 10 -4.98 8.12 -19.25
CA PRO A 10 -3.94 7.65 -18.35
C PRO A 10 -2.80 8.64 -18.13
N GLU A 11 -2.36 9.31 -19.20
CA GLU A 11 -1.23 10.24 -19.19
C GLU A 11 -1.45 11.44 -18.26
N LYS A 12 -2.71 11.76 -17.96
CA LYS A 12 -3.08 12.90 -17.09
C LYS A 12 -3.06 12.56 -15.60
N TRP A 13 -3.13 11.29 -15.23
CA TRP A 13 -3.22 10.88 -13.81
C TRP A 13 -2.18 9.86 -13.38
N TYR A 14 -1.57 9.14 -14.31
CA TYR A 14 -0.69 8.01 -14.00
C TYR A 14 0.50 8.40 -13.12
N ASP A 15 1.07 9.58 -13.36
CA ASP A 15 2.21 10.06 -12.58
C ASP A 15 1.84 10.73 -11.26
N ILE A 16 0.57 11.06 -11.05
CA ILE A 16 0.10 11.69 -9.81
C ILE A 16 0.25 10.70 -8.65
N LYS A 17 0.96 11.13 -7.61
CA LYS A 17 1.21 10.31 -6.42
C LYS A 17 0.10 10.52 -5.39
N VAL A 18 -0.45 9.40 -4.90
CA VAL A 18 -1.44 9.40 -3.81
C VAL A 18 -0.87 10.08 -2.56
N LEU A 19 0.40 9.79 -2.25
CA LEU A 19 1.16 10.43 -1.19
C LEU A 19 2.35 11.17 -1.81
N LYS A 20 2.16 12.46 -2.06
CA LYS A 20 3.18 13.33 -2.67
C LYS A 20 4.10 13.98 -1.64
N SER A 21 5.27 14.41 -2.09
CA SER A 21 6.17 15.27 -1.32
C SER A 21 6.13 16.69 -1.85
N GLY A 22 5.80 17.66 -1.00
CA GLY A 22 5.76 19.07 -1.39
C GLY A 22 4.57 19.42 -2.28
N LYS A 23 4.78 20.41 -3.17
CA LYS A 23 3.70 20.99 -4.01
C LYS A 23 3.46 20.18 -5.28
N ASP A 24 4.51 19.61 -5.87
CA ASP A 24 4.43 18.84 -7.10
C ASP A 24 3.70 17.51 -6.89
N ALA A 25 2.69 17.24 -7.72
CA ALA A 25 1.87 16.04 -7.68
C ALA A 25 2.61 14.78 -8.16
N ALA A 26 3.66 14.93 -8.98
CA ALA A 26 4.44 13.82 -9.49
C ALA A 26 5.57 13.39 -8.52
N THR A 27 5.97 14.25 -7.60
CA THR A 27 7.02 13.95 -6.62
C THR A 27 6.49 13.02 -5.53
N ALA A 28 7.04 11.81 -5.46
CA ALA A 28 6.66 10.82 -4.45
C ALA A 28 7.21 11.16 -3.06
N MET A 29 6.47 10.80 -2.01
CA MET A 29 7.00 10.77 -0.64
C MET A 29 8.23 9.85 -0.57
N THR A 30 9.29 10.32 0.09
CA THR A 30 10.50 9.51 0.28
C THR A 30 10.23 8.34 1.22
N TYR A 31 10.98 7.26 1.04
CA TYR A 31 10.94 6.11 1.95
C TYR A 31 11.23 6.53 3.40
N ARG A 32 12.20 7.43 3.62
CA ARG A 32 12.60 7.87 4.95
C ARG A 32 11.47 8.62 5.65
N THR A 33 10.79 9.53 4.95
CA THR A 33 9.62 10.24 5.49
C THR A 33 8.53 9.25 5.92
N HIS A 34 8.21 8.27 5.07
CA HIS A 34 7.22 7.25 5.39
C HIS A 34 7.65 6.40 6.60
N TYR A 35 8.91 5.97 6.64
CA TYR A 35 9.46 5.19 7.75
C TYR A 35 9.40 5.95 9.07
N ASP A 36 9.89 7.19 9.12
CA ASP A 36 9.95 8.00 10.34
C ASP A 36 8.55 8.32 10.87
N ALA A 37 7.60 8.64 9.98
CA ALA A 37 6.21 8.84 10.35
C ALA A 37 5.59 7.57 10.97
N THR A 38 5.90 6.40 10.40
CA THR A 38 5.40 5.11 10.91
C THR A 38 6.01 4.76 12.26
N VAL A 39 7.32 4.98 12.43
CA VAL A 39 8.00 4.78 13.71
C VAL A 39 7.42 5.69 14.78
N LYS A 40 7.21 6.97 14.48
CA LYS A 40 6.61 7.91 15.42
C LYS A 40 5.22 7.48 15.87
N ALA A 41 4.37 7.04 14.94
CA ALA A 41 3.04 6.53 15.25
C ALA A 41 3.10 5.27 16.13
N PHE A 42 3.97 4.31 15.79
CA PHE A 42 4.12 3.09 16.57
C PHE A 42 4.62 3.36 17.98
N THR A 43 5.62 4.24 18.14
CA THR A 43 6.13 4.62 19.46
C THR A 43 5.06 5.31 20.30
N ALA A 44 4.28 6.23 19.71
CA ALA A 44 3.18 6.89 20.42
C ALA A 44 2.10 5.92 20.92
N LEU A 45 1.94 4.77 20.25
CA LEU A 45 0.99 3.71 20.60
C LEU A 45 1.62 2.56 21.41
N GLY A 46 2.91 2.64 21.77
CA GLY A 46 3.62 1.55 22.44
C GLY A 46 3.75 0.27 21.60
N MET A 47 3.66 0.38 20.28
CA MET A 47 3.72 -0.76 19.36
C MET A 47 5.15 -1.05 18.88
N HIS A 48 5.49 -2.34 18.86
CA HIS A 48 6.77 -2.81 18.34
C HIS A 48 6.57 -3.66 17.08
N SER A 49 7.36 -3.39 16.05
CA SER A 49 7.38 -4.15 14.80
C SER A 49 8.76 -4.06 14.18
N LYS A 50 9.28 -5.19 13.71
CA LYS A 50 10.54 -5.27 12.95
C LYS A 50 10.39 -4.72 11.53
N ALA A 51 9.17 -4.72 10.99
CA ALA A 51 8.87 -4.36 9.61
C ALA A 51 7.97 -3.11 9.55
N LYS A 52 8.52 -1.94 9.90
CA LYS A 52 7.77 -0.68 10.11
C LYS A 52 6.85 -0.34 8.93
N THR A 53 7.41 -0.09 7.75
CA THR A 53 6.65 0.29 6.53
C THR A 53 5.88 -0.86 5.90
N HIS A 54 6.07 -2.10 6.36
CA HIS A 54 5.43 -3.30 5.83
C HIS A 54 4.44 -3.94 6.82
N ALA A 55 4.26 -3.36 8.02
CA ALA A 55 3.47 -3.96 9.09
C ALA A 55 2.02 -4.26 8.67
N ALA A 56 1.43 -3.38 7.85
CA ALA A 56 0.07 -3.51 7.35
C ALA A 56 -0.05 -4.29 6.03
N ARG A 57 1.06 -4.76 5.44
CA ARG A 57 1.03 -5.40 4.11
C ARG A 57 0.15 -6.64 4.11
N GLY A 58 0.29 -7.50 5.12
CA GLY A 58 -0.48 -8.73 5.21
C GLY A 58 -1.92 -8.55 5.72
N SER A 59 -2.14 -7.67 6.69
CA SER A 59 -3.51 -7.33 7.10
C SER A 59 -4.28 -6.64 5.98
N GLY A 60 -3.65 -5.72 5.24
CA GLY A 60 -4.23 -5.04 4.10
C GLY A 60 -4.65 -6.00 2.98
N ALA A 61 -3.83 -7.01 2.69
CA ALA A 61 -4.18 -8.09 1.76
C ALA A 61 -5.52 -8.76 2.13
N ARG A 62 -5.62 -9.17 3.40
CA ARG A 62 -6.77 -9.90 3.93
C ARG A 62 -8.01 -9.01 3.95
N MET A 63 -7.86 -7.75 4.34
CA MET A 63 -8.94 -6.78 4.32
C MET A 63 -9.44 -6.51 2.90
N ALA A 64 -8.56 -6.41 1.91
CA ALA A 64 -8.96 -6.26 0.50
C ALA A 64 -9.77 -7.47 0.01
N LYS A 65 -9.36 -8.69 0.38
CA LYS A 65 -10.11 -9.91 0.08
C LYS A 65 -11.50 -9.89 0.73
N VAL A 66 -11.59 -9.52 2.01
CA VAL A 66 -12.86 -9.37 2.73
C VAL A 66 -13.75 -8.30 2.08
N ALA A 67 -13.16 -7.24 1.55
CA ALA A 67 -13.86 -6.19 0.80
C ALA A 67 -14.24 -6.58 -0.64
N GLY A 68 -14.00 -7.83 -1.05
CA GLY A 68 -14.44 -8.37 -2.34
C GLY A 68 -13.40 -8.31 -3.47
N ALA A 69 -12.16 -7.89 -3.21
CA ALA A 69 -11.11 -7.94 -4.22
C ALA A 69 -10.74 -9.40 -4.55
N THR A 70 -10.59 -9.69 -5.84
CA THR A 70 -10.15 -11.02 -6.28
C THR A 70 -8.69 -11.25 -5.94
N GLU A 71 -8.32 -12.51 -5.81
CA GLU A 71 -6.92 -12.90 -5.61
C GLU A 71 -6.00 -12.39 -6.74
N SER A 72 -6.48 -12.41 -7.99
CA SER A 72 -5.72 -11.89 -9.14
C SER A 72 -5.50 -10.37 -9.06
N GLN A 73 -6.49 -9.60 -8.57
CA GLN A 73 -6.35 -8.16 -8.34
C GLN A 73 -5.34 -7.87 -7.23
N ILE A 74 -5.47 -8.56 -6.09
CA ILE A 74 -4.58 -8.40 -4.94
C ILE A 74 -3.14 -8.75 -5.34
N ARG A 75 -2.92 -9.84 -6.07
CA ARG A 75 -1.60 -10.24 -6.58
C ARG A 75 -0.99 -9.17 -7.49
N ARG A 76 -1.76 -8.72 -8.48
CA ARG A 76 -1.31 -7.75 -9.49
C ARG A 76 -0.96 -6.41 -8.85
N LEU A 77 -1.81 -5.90 -7.97
CA LEU A 77 -1.62 -4.60 -7.32
C LEU A 77 -0.61 -4.64 -6.17
N GLY A 78 -0.57 -5.74 -5.42
CA GLY A 78 0.41 -5.96 -4.34
C GLY A 78 1.82 -6.29 -4.84
N ARG A 79 1.96 -6.59 -6.14
CA ARG A 79 3.19 -7.09 -6.78
C ARG A 79 3.72 -8.34 -6.07
N TRP A 80 2.84 -9.31 -5.84
CA TRP A 80 3.20 -10.58 -5.18
C TRP A 80 3.39 -11.68 -6.20
N ASN A 81 4.38 -12.53 -5.96
CA ASN A 81 4.44 -13.83 -6.62
C ASN A 81 3.36 -14.75 -5.99
N THR A 82 2.97 -15.78 -6.73
CA THR A 82 1.90 -16.69 -6.31
C THR A 82 2.23 -17.38 -4.98
N SER A 83 3.49 -17.81 -4.80
CA SER A 83 3.95 -18.54 -3.61
C SER A 83 3.89 -17.71 -2.32
N ALA A 84 4.33 -16.44 -2.33
CA ALA A 84 4.26 -15.59 -1.14
C ALA A 84 2.84 -15.18 -0.79
N MET A 85 1.94 -15.12 -1.77
CA MET A 85 0.55 -14.72 -1.55
C MET A 85 -0.27 -15.83 -0.90
N GLU A 86 -0.20 -17.05 -1.45
CA GLU A 86 -0.91 -18.22 -0.91
C GLU A 86 -0.40 -18.60 0.49
N GLY A 87 0.92 -18.55 0.72
CA GLY A 87 1.52 -18.95 1.99
C GLY A 87 1.40 -17.93 3.13
N CYS A 88 1.32 -16.62 2.84
CA CYS A 88 1.40 -15.59 3.88
C CYS A 88 0.17 -14.68 3.99
N TYR A 89 -0.61 -14.53 2.92
CA TYR A 89 -1.54 -13.40 2.79
C TYR A 89 -2.99 -13.80 2.50
N LEU A 90 -3.25 -15.04 2.10
CA LEU A 90 -4.59 -15.57 1.91
C LEU A 90 -4.97 -16.55 3.02
N SER A 91 -6.21 -16.46 3.48
CA SER A 91 -6.82 -17.39 4.44
C SER A 91 -7.40 -18.65 3.77
N ALA A 92 -7.22 -18.83 2.47
CA ALA A 92 -7.73 -20.01 1.78
C ALA A 92 -6.75 -21.18 2.03
N LEU A 93 -7.30 -22.39 2.21
CA LEU A 93 -6.48 -23.59 2.21
C LEU A 93 -5.69 -23.69 0.89
N PRO A 94 -4.47 -24.25 0.91
CA PRO A 94 -3.73 -24.54 -0.32
C PRO A 94 -4.61 -25.33 -1.28
N ARG A 95 -4.55 -24.99 -2.57
CA ARG A 95 -5.23 -25.76 -3.63
C ARG A 95 -4.46 -27.02 -3.97
#